data_AF-A0A8B3FBW1-F1
#
_entry.id   AF-A0A8B3FBW1-F1
#
_cell.length_a   1.000
_cell.length_b   1.000
_cell.length_c   1.000
_cell.angle_alpha   90.00
_cell.angle_beta   90.00
_cell.angle_gamma   90.00
#
_symmetry.space_group_name_H-M   'P 1'
#
loop_
_entity.id
_entity.type
_entity.pdbx_description
1 polymer ?
#
loop_
_entity_poly.entity_id
_entity_poly.type
_entity_poly.pdbx_seq_one_letter_code
_entity_poly.pdbx_strand_id
1 'polypeptide(L)'
;MYSVDKKITPPKSIYSHYVLFAFLALSLLFPPDSKILPLFILIITLIVISIFIFPRFWIIGNVSGVGTSRGKRVRRWSRYKRSLVLIYVAGVLTLFFLFFTEVVGYYNIAMSFLVISASLMFVSIYFYISNSNWYFEKDKGVIIWGAQFISIFIAYCILSWAKNSTMNYMDLTYGDASSRTIIYAYFIILMIVLSFVFSGFIYMFITLFESKVIDRQFNTTVGKNVKLCIKYDSIPVSMPFMLLVFIIFLCYFKHHVAVDSYFIRQSIEFDSSEGFYCAGGYKTFGSDKEARFIKVSDNDYRAFIFDGYNISSYRLSCMDSYPYYKMSFILNKAESIRMKMKLDELNDDLNHIIKIKR
;
A
#
# COMPACT_ATOMS: atom_id res chain seq x y z
N MET A 1 -2.86 -42.84 17.23
CA MET A 1 -3.62 -42.02 18.18
C MET A 1 -2.75 -40.83 18.51
N TYR A 2 -3.07 -39.65 17.97
CA TYR A 2 -2.32 -38.42 18.19
C TYR A 2 -2.68 -37.91 19.58
N SER A 3 -1.74 -37.91 20.51
CA SER A 3 -1.94 -37.27 21.81
C SER A 3 -0.76 -36.35 22.09
N VAL A 4 -1.11 -35.22 22.70
CA VAL A 4 -0.26 -34.09 23.13
C VAL A 4 -0.18 -32.93 22.11
N ASP A 5 -1.22 -32.09 22.12
CA ASP A 5 -1.21 -30.72 21.60
C ASP A 5 -0.49 -29.81 22.60
N LYS A 6 0.85 -29.80 22.57
CA LYS A 6 1.61 -28.82 23.35
C LYS A 6 1.67 -27.50 22.57
N LYS A 7 0.87 -26.52 22.98
CA LYS A 7 0.94 -25.15 22.43
C LYS A 7 2.22 -24.47 22.95
N ILE A 8 3.08 -24.01 22.05
CA ILE A 8 4.23 -23.18 22.41
C ILE A 8 3.77 -21.72 22.35
N THR A 9 3.51 -21.13 23.51
CA THR A 9 3.19 -19.71 23.63
C THR A 9 4.47 -18.90 23.88
N PRO A 10 4.62 -17.74 23.22
CA PRO A 10 5.67 -16.80 23.59
C PRO A 10 5.44 -16.19 24.98
N PRO A 11 6.46 -15.54 25.57
CA PRO A 11 6.29 -14.80 26.81
C PRO A 11 5.21 -13.71 26.65
N LYS A 12 4.35 -13.57 27.66
CA LYS A 12 3.23 -12.60 27.66
C LYS A 12 3.67 -11.15 27.42
N SER A 13 4.91 -10.82 27.76
CA SER A 13 5.49 -9.51 27.51
C SER A 13 5.40 -9.12 26.04
N ILE A 14 5.57 -10.04 25.08
CA ILE A 14 5.51 -9.73 23.65
C ILE A 14 4.21 -9.01 23.26
N TYR A 15 3.08 -9.44 23.84
CA TYR A 15 1.78 -8.82 23.59
C TYR A 15 1.65 -7.41 24.17
N SER A 16 2.20 -7.14 25.37
CA SER A 16 2.20 -5.79 25.93
C SER A 16 3.03 -4.81 25.09
N HIS A 17 4.11 -5.29 24.46
CA HIS A 17 4.89 -4.47 23.53
C HIS A 17 4.09 -4.12 22.27
N TYR A 18 3.36 -5.07 21.68
CA TYR A 18 2.55 -4.78 20.49
C TYR A 18 1.42 -3.77 20.76
N VAL A 19 0.80 -3.85 21.94
CA VAL A 19 -0.17 -2.85 22.40
C VAL A 19 0.49 -1.47 22.50
N LEU A 20 1.70 -1.38 23.06
CA LEU A 20 2.44 -0.13 23.15
C LEU A 20 2.82 0.42 21.77
N PHE A 21 3.29 -0.44 20.84
CA PHE A 21 3.54 -0.08 19.43
C PHE A 21 2.29 0.49 18.76
N ALA A 22 1.12 -0.11 19.01
CA ALA A 22 -0.15 0.37 18.47
C ALA A 22 -0.48 1.79 18.93
N PHE A 23 -0.36 2.05 20.23
CA PHE A 23 -0.61 3.38 20.79
C PHE A 23 0.39 4.42 20.25
N LEU A 24 1.67 4.07 20.15
CA LEU A 24 2.68 4.96 19.58
C LEU A 24 2.39 5.29 18.12
N ALA A 25 2.06 4.29 17.30
CA ALA A 25 1.75 4.51 15.90
C ALA A 25 0.52 5.40 15.72
N LEU A 26 -0.55 5.17 16.50
CA LEU A 26 -1.74 6.03 16.49
C LEU A 26 -1.42 7.47 16.89
N SER A 27 -0.57 7.65 17.92
CA SER A 27 -0.17 8.98 18.38
C SER A 27 0.70 9.75 17.37
N LEU A 28 1.50 9.04 16.55
CA LEU A 28 2.28 9.66 15.47
C LEU A 28 1.41 9.99 14.25
N LEU A 29 0.39 9.17 13.96
CA LEU A 29 -0.48 9.34 12.79
C LEU A 29 -1.44 10.53 12.97
N PHE A 30 -1.83 10.80 14.21
CA PHE A 30 -2.60 11.97 14.64
C PHE A 30 -1.78 12.82 15.61
N PRO A 31 -0.74 13.53 15.13
CA PRO A 31 0.06 14.36 16.00
C PRO A 31 -0.84 15.48 16.55
N PRO A 32 -0.87 15.70 17.87
CA PRO A 32 -1.60 16.82 18.44
C PRO A 32 -0.87 18.12 18.11
N ASP A 33 -1.61 19.23 18.06
CA ASP A 33 -1.12 20.55 17.64
C ASP A 33 0.12 21.06 18.42
N SER A 34 0.38 20.49 19.61
CA SER A 34 1.55 20.81 20.41
C SER A 34 2.84 20.16 19.86
N LYS A 35 3.84 20.99 19.52
CA LYS A 35 5.17 20.56 19.03
C LYS A 35 5.98 19.66 19.97
N ILE A 36 5.63 19.60 21.26
CA ILE A 36 6.38 18.86 22.30
C ILE A 36 6.00 17.37 22.33
N LEU A 37 4.75 17.05 22.02
CA LEU A 37 4.20 15.71 22.15
C LEU A 37 4.84 14.69 21.17
N PRO A 38 5.13 15.04 19.90
CA PRO A 38 5.90 14.17 18.99
C PRO A 38 7.31 13.84 19.49
N LEU A 39 7.94 14.78 20.19
CA LEU A 39 9.26 14.61 20.79
C LEU A 39 9.20 13.64 21.98
N PHE A 40 8.13 13.74 22.78
CA PHE A 40 7.84 12.78 23.85
C PHE A 40 7.56 11.38 23.30
N ILE A 41 6.80 11.28 22.20
CA ILE A 41 6.56 10.03 21.49
C ILE A 41 7.88 9.43 20.97
N LEU A 42 8.78 10.24 20.41
CA LEU A 42 10.10 9.80 19.95
C LEU A 42 10.99 9.32 21.11
N ILE A 43 10.97 9.99 22.27
CA ILE A 43 11.68 9.51 23.46
C ILE A 43 11.14 8.15 23.88
N ILE A 44 9.81 7.96 23.85
CA ILE A 44 9.20 6.65 24.15
C ILE A 44 9.59 5.62 23.07
N THR A 45 9.62 5.97 21.78
CA THR A 45 10.04 5.03 20.73
C THR A 45 11.51 4.61 20.92
N LEU A 46 12.40 5.53 21.29
CA LEU A 46 13.80 5.24 21.61
C LEU A 46 13.95 4.39 22.88
N ILE A 47 13.11 4.62 23.90
CA ILE A 47 13.05 3.77 25.10
C ILE A 47 12.58 2.35 24.74
N VAL A 48 11.61 2.21 23.84
CA VAL A 48 11.17 0.89 23.36
C VAL A 48 12.27 0.19 22.58
N ILE A 49 12.96 0.92 21.69
CA ILE A 49 14.11 0.40 20.94
C ILE A 49 15.24 -0.02 21.89
N SER A 50 15.52 0.75 22.93
CA SER A 50 16.58 0.43 23.91
C SER A 50 16.23 -0.79 24.76
N ILE A 51 14.96 -0.96 25.16
CA ILE A 51 14.44 -2.17 25.82
C ILE A 51 14.58 -3.39 24.89
N PHE A 52 14.51 -3.20 23.57
CA PHE A 52 14.67 -4.26 22.56
C PHE A 52 16.12 -4.65 22.28
N ILE A 53 17.04 -3.68 22.24
CA ILE A 53 18.47 -3.90 22.01
C ILE A 53 19.13 -4.50 23.26
N PHE A 54 18.62 -4.20 24.46
CA PHE A 54 19.09 -4.81 25.71
C PHE A 54 18.39 -6.17 26.02
N PRO A 55 19.10 -7.11 26.67
CA PRO A 55 19.18 -8.53 26.27
C PRO A 55 18.07 -9.44 26.81
N ARG A 56 16.81 -9.01 26.97
CA ARG A 56 15.74 -9.96 27.40
C ARG A 56 15.36 -10.97 26.31
N PHE A 57 15.57 -10.67 25.03
CA PHE A 57 15.53 -11.66 23.93
C PHE A 57 16.74 -12.62 23.92
N TRP A 58 17.86 -12.20 24.52
CA TRP A 58 19.04 -13.03 24.79
C TRP A 58 18.84 -13.95 26.00
N ILE A 59 17.96 -13.60 26.95
CA ILE A 59 17.66 -14.43 28.14
C ILE A 59 16.87 -15.72 27.79
N ILE A 60 16.33 -15.87 26.59
CA ILE A 60 15.88 -17.18 26.07
C ILE A 60 17.07 -18.16 25.90
N GLY A 61 18.31 -17.66 25.90
CA GLY A 61 19.54 -18.45 25.90
C GLY A 61 20.04 -18.88 27.29
N ASN A 62 19.61 -18.23 28.37
CA ASN A 62 20.29 -18.34 29.68
C ASN A 62 19.50 -19.03 30.80
N VAL A 63 18.29 -19.57 30.53
CA VAL A 63 17.64 -20.48 31.48
C VAL A 63 17.95 -21.93 31.08
N SER A 64 19.22 -22.30 31.22
CA SER A 64 19.65 -23.70 31.34
C SER A 64 20.84 -23.82 32.28
N GLY A 65 20.69 -23.33 33.51
CA GLY A 65 21.12 -24.13 34.66
C GLY A 65 19.89 -24.96 35.02
N VAL A 66 19.88 -26.28 34.90
CA VAL A 66 20.78 -27.24 35.55
C VAL A 66 20.93 -28.45 34.62
N GLY A 67 22.15 -28.95 34.45
CA GLY A 67 22.42 -30.18 33.71
C GLY A 67 23.55 -30.03 32.69
N THR A 68 24.77 -30.00 33.20
CA THR A 68 26.00 -30.20 32.45
C THR A 68 25.93 -31.44 31.55
N SER A 69 25.94 -31.28 30.23
CA SER A 69 26.65 -32.23 29.37
C SER A 69 27.13 -31.59 28.08
N ARG A 70 28.39 -31.90 27.78
CA ARG A 70 29.17 -31.49 26.61
C ARG A 70 28.42 -31.82 25.31
N GLY A 71 28.09 -30.79 24.56
CA GLY A 71 27.72 -30.90 23.17
C GLY A 71 27.49 -29.51 22.61
N LYS A 72 28.53 -28.91 22.01
CA LYS A 72 28.40 -27.73 21.14
C LYS A 72 27.57 -28.12 19.91
N ARG A 73 26.28 -28.35 20.10
CA ARG A 73 25.31 -28.44 19.02
C ARG A 73 24.95 -26.98 18.73
N VAL A 74 25.49 -26.44 17.63
CA VAL A 74 25.10 -25.13 17.10
C VAL A 74 23.57 -25.10 17.08
N ARG A 75 22.99 -24.42 18.06
CA ARG A 75 21.54 -24.42 18.31
C ARG A 75 20.94 -23.54 17.22
N ARG A 76 20.71 -24.12 16.03
CA ARG A 76 20.04 -23.45 14.91
C ARG A 76 18.77 -22.83 15.47
N TRP A 77 18.70 -21.49 15.44
CA TRP A 77 17.53 -20.76 15.89
C TRP A 77 16.30 -21.30 15.15
N SER A 78 15.19 -21.51 15.85
CA SER A 78 13.95 -21.88 15.19
C SER A 78 13.56 -20.76 14.21
N ARG A 79 13.07 -21.14 13.03
CA ARG A 79 12.58 -20.17 12.03
C ARG A 79 11.49 -19.27 12.60
N TYR A 80 10.68 -19.80 13.54
CA TYR A 80 9.73 -19.04 14.35
C TYR A 80 10.36 -17.89 15.15
N LYS A 81 11.46 -18.14 15.88
CA LYS A 81 12.14 -17.08 16.64
C LYS A 81 12.69 -15.99 15.71
N ARG A 82 13.17 -16.36 14.52
CA ARG A 82 13.63 -15.39 13.51
C ARG A 82 12.47 -14.56 12.95
N SER A 83 11.33 -15.19 12.66
CA SER A 83 10.11 -14.48 12.24
C SER A 83 9.67 -13.45 13.29
N LEU A 84 9.64 -13.82 14.58
CA LEU A 84 9.31 -12.87 15.65
C LEU A 84 10.28 -11.68 15.70
N VAL A 85 11.59 -11.89 15.57
CA VAL A 85 12.54 -10.77 15.57
C VAL A 85 12.33 -9.86 14.36
N LEU A 86 12.12 -10.44 13.17
CA LEU A 86 11.92 -9.68 11.94
C LEU A 86 10.63 -8.86 11.95
N ILE A 87 9.53 -9.40 12.47
CA ILE A 87 8.25 -8.67 12.56
C ILE A 87 8.38 -7.48 13.54
N TYR A 88 9.17 -7.63 14.60
CA TYR A 88 9.46 -6.54 15.53
C TYR A 88 10.31 -5.44 14.92
N VAL A 89 11.40 -5.80 14.22
CA VAL A 89 12.23 -4.82 13.53
C VAL A 89 11.41 -4.08 12.46
N ALA A 90 10.53 -4.78 11.73
CA ALA A 90 9.59 -4.16 10.81
C ALA A 90 8.68 -3.12 11.52
N GLY A 91 8.13 -3.46 12.68
CA GLY A 91 7.30 -2.54 13.48
C GLY A 91 8.06 -1.31 14.01
N VAL A 92 9.36 -1.44 14.33
CA VAL A 92 10.20 -0.27 14.69
C VAL A 92 10.41 0.63 13.48
N LEU A 93 10.72 0.05 12.32
CA LEU A 93 10.93 0.81 11.10
C LEU A 93 9.67 1.53 10.63
N THR A 94 8.48 0.97 10.85
CA THR A 94 7.23 1.69 10.56
C THR A 94 6.98 2.87 11.48
N LEU A 95 7.38 2.80 12.76
CA LEU A 95 7.35 3.98 13.62
C LEU A 95 8.29 5.08 13.13
N PHE A 96 9.48 4.73 12.65
CA PHE A 96 10.38 5.71 12.02
C PHE A 96 9.77 6.30 10.76
N PHE A 97 9.17 5.48 9.89
CA PHE A 97 8.42 5.95 8.72
C PHE A 97 7.38 7.01 9.13
N LEU A 98 6.50 6.69 10.09
CA LEU A 98 5.48 7.62 10.57
C LEU A 98 6.06 8.89 11.18
N PHE A 99 7.14 8.78 11.96
CA PHE A 99 7.80 9.93 12.54
C PHE A 99 8.35 10.88 11.46
N PHE A 100 9.03 10.33 10.45
CA PHE A 100 9.60 11.15 9.38
C PHE A 100 8.53 11.75 8.46
N THR A 101 7.42 11.04 8.19
CA THR A 101 6.33 11.59 7.38
C THR A 101 5.51 12.64 8.13
N GLU A 102 5.07 12.35 9.35
CA GLU A 102 4.06 13.16 10.05
C GLU A 102 4.65 14.27 10.92
N VAL A 103 5.86 14.08 11.44
CA VAL A 103 6.49 15.03 12.37
C VAL A 103 7.55 15.88 11.68
N VAL A 104 8.41 15.23 10.90
CA VAL A 104 9.60 15.88 10.31
C VAL A 104 9.31 16.41 8.89
N GLY A 105 8.38 15.80 8.16
CA GLY A 105 8.06 16.16 6.77
C GLY A 105 9.12 15.76 5.74
N TYR A 106 9.99 14.79 6.07
CA TYR A 106 11.06 14.30 5.18
C TYR A 106 10.66 13.00 4.48
N TYR A 107 9.89 13.13 3.39
CA TYR A 107 9.28 11.99 2.68
C TYR A 107 10.29 11.02 2.06
N ASN A 108 11.39 11.50 1.47
CA ASN A 108 12.37 10.65 0.78
C ASN A 108 13.01 9.60 1.71
N ILE A 109 13.39 10.03 2.91
CA ILE A 109 13.97 9.14 3.93
C ILE A 109 12.89 8.22 4.50
N ALA A 110 11.69 8.76 4.76
CA ALA A 110 10.58 7.99 5.28
C ALA A 110 10.23 6.79 4.38
N MET A 111 10.13 7.00 3.06
CA MET A 111 9.82 5.94 2.11
C MET A 111 10.83 4.79 2.14
N SER A 112 12.10 5.08 2.42
CA SER A 112 13.13 4.04 2.59
C SER A 112 12.83 3.13 3.79
N PHE A 113 12.41 3.71 4.92
CA PHE A 113 11.99 2.94 6.09
C PHE A 113 10.75 2.06 5.82
N LEU A 114 9.80 2.58 5.05
CA LEU A 114 8.59 1.83 4.66
C LEU A 114 8.94 0.60 3.83
N VAL A 115 9.78 0.74 2.79
CA VAL A 115 10.19 -0.36 1.90
C VAL A 115 10.96 -1.44 2.65
N ILE A 116 11.89 -1.05 3.53
CA ILE A 116 12.66 -2.02 4.33
C ILE A 116 11.72 -2.74 5.32
N SER A 117 10.81 -2.02 5.97
CA SER A 117 9.82 -2.61 6.89
C SER A 117 8.93 -3.63 6.18
N ALA A 118 8.36 -3.27 5.03
CA ALA A 118 7.51 -4.16 4.23
C ALA A 118 8.26 -5.43 3.80
N SER A 119 9.52 -5.29 3.40
CA SER A 119 10.37 -6.41 2.99
C SER A 119 10.66 -7.36 4.15
N LEU A 120 11.02 -6.84 5.34
CA LEU A 120 11.24 -7.65 6.55
C LEU A 120 9.96 -8.36 7.01
N MET A 121 8.80 -7.73 6.79
CA MET A 121 7.50 -8.31 7.08
C MET A 121 7.20 -9.52 6.20
N PHE A 122 7.41 -9.42 4.88
CA PHE A 122 7.26 -10.57 3.97
C PHE A 122 8.22 -11.71 4.31
N VAL A 123 9.48 -11.39 4.61
CA VAL A 123 10.48 -12.38 5.02
C VAL A 123 10.10 -13.04 6.35
N SER A 124 9.53 -12.27 7.30
CA SER A 124 9.03 -12.82 8.57
C SER A 124 7.92 -13.84 8.36
N ILE A 125 6.91 -13.52 7.56
CA ILE A 125 5.81 -14.42 7.23
C ILE A 125 6.33 -15.66 6.52
N TYR A 126 7.24 -15.48 5.54
CA TYR A 126 7.89 -16.60 4.86
C TYR A 126 8.60 -17.53 5.86
N PHE A 127 9.33 -16.99 6.84
CA PHE A 127 9.97 -17.81 7.87
C PHE A 127 8.97 -18.47 8.82
N TYR A 128 7.82 -17.87 9.08
CA TYR A 128 6.74 -18.47 9.87
C TYR A 128 6.12 -19.65 9.11
N ILE A 129 5.70 -19.44 7.87
CA ILE A 129 5.06 -20.47 7.01
C ILE A 129 6.04 -21.61 6.72
N SER A 130 7.27 -21.29 6.32
CA SER A 130 8.31 -22.30 6.06
C SER A 130 8.76 -23.06 7.31
N ASN A 131 8.31 -22.66 8.50
CA ASN A 131 8.53 -23.42 9.71
C ASN A 131 7.52 -24.55 9.86
N SER A 132 6.33 -24.53 9.24
CA SER A 132 5.35 -25.61 9.37
C SER A 132 5.72 -26.81 8.49
N ASN A 133 5.42 -28.03 8.95
CA ASN A 133 5.27 -29.15 8.01
C ASN A 133 3.87 -28.99 7.45
N TRP A 134 3.79 -28.74 6.14
CA TRP A 134 2.55 -28.49 5.42
C TRP A 134 1.51 -29.59 5.72
N TYR A 135 0.56 -29.28 6.60
CA TYR A 135 -0.54 -30.19 6.95
C TYR A 135 -1.55 -30.34 5.79
N PHE A 136 -1.43 -29.48 4.77
CA PHE A 136 -2.32 -29.37 3.60
C PHE A 136 -1.60 -29.66 2.28
N GLU A 137 -0.73 -30.66 2.21
CA GLU A 137 -0.18 -31.09 0.91
C GLU A 137 -1.29 -31.49 -0.09
N LYS A 138 -2.40 -32.03 0.42
CA LYS A 138 -3.56 -32.46 -0.38
C LYS A 138 -4.42 -31.30 -0.89
N ASP A 139 -4.54 -30.23 -0.12
CA ASP A 139 -5.39 -29.06 -0.46
C ASP A 139 -4.58 -27.90 -1.09
N LYS A 140 -3.27 -28.09 -1.25
CA LYS A 140 -2.33 -27.15 -1.91
C LYS A 140 -2.84 -26.65 -3.24
N GLY A 141 -3.31 -27.57 -4.08
CA GLY A 141 -3.81 -27.26 -5.41
C GLY A 141 -5.00 -26.31 -5.36
N VAL A 142 -5.97 -26.61 -4.49
CA VAL A 142 -7.22 -25.84 -4.35
C VAL A 142 -6.94 -24.43 -3.78
N ILE A 143 -6.07 -24.32 -2.78
CA ILE A 143 -5.71 -23.03 -2.18
C ILE A 143 -4.96 -22.14 -3.18
N ILE A 144 -4.02 -22.71 -3.95
CA ILE A 144 -3.30 -21.96 -4.99
C ILE A 144 -4.25 -21.51 -6.09
N TRP A 145 -5.15 -22.39 -6.54
CA TRP A 145 -6.13 -22.06 -7.57
C TRP A 145 -7.13 -20.99 -7.10
N GLY A 146 -7.58 -21.08 -5.85
CA GLY A 146 -8.42 -20.07 -5.22
C GLY A 146 -7.73 -18.71 -5.11
N ALA A 147 -6.46 -18.69 -4.69
CA ALA A 147 -5.66 -17.46 -4.64
C ALA A 147 -5.45 -16.84 -6.03
N GLN A 148 -5.25 -17.66 -7.07
CA GLN A 148 -5.14 -17.19 -8.46
C GLN A 148 -6.45 -16.57 -8.96
N PHE A 149 -7.60 -17.22 -8.74
CA PHE A 149 -8.91 -16.68 -9.12
C PHE A 149 -9.22 -15.36 -8.43
N ILE A 150 -8.97 -15.29 -7.12
CA ILE A 150 -9.14 -14.07 -6.33
C ILE A 150 -8.22 -12.96 -6.86
N SER A 151 -6.95 -13.29 -7.17
CA SER A 151 -6.00 -12.33 -7.73
C SER A 151 -6.43 -11.79 -9.10
N ILE A 152 -6.97 -12.64 -9.98
CA ILE A 152 -7.47 -12.23 -11.30
C ILE A 152 -8.70 -11.34 -11.14
N PHE A 153 -9.63 -11.70 -10.24
CA PHE A 153 -10.81 -10.90 -9.97
C PHE A 153 -10.46 -9.51 -9.41
N ILE A 154 -9.55 -9.45 -8.44
CA ILE A 154 -9.02 -8.19 -7.90
C ILE A 154 -8.36 -7.36 -9.01
N ALA A 155 -7.53 -7.99 -9.85
CA ALA A 155 -6.91 -7.31 -10.98
C ALA A 155 -7.93 -6.73 -11.95
N TYR A 156 -9.00 -7.46 -12.25
CA TYR A 156 -10.10 -6.98 -13.08
C TYR A 156 -10.81 -5.77 -12.46
N CYS A 157 -11.15 -5.81 -11.16
CA CYS A 157 -11.77 -4.70 -10.46
C CYS A 157 -10.89 -3.43 -10.49
N ILE A 158 -9.58 -3.60 -10.28
CA ILE A 158 -8.62 -2.48 -10.30
C ILE A 158 -8.49 -1.91 -11.70
N LEU A 159 -8.46 -2.75 -12.74
CA LEU A 159 -8.42 -2.29 -14.13
C LEU A 159 -9.69 -1.52 -14.50
N SER A 160 -10.86 -2.02 -14.07
CA SER A 160 -12.13 -1.33 -14.27
C SER A 160 -12.16 0.04 -13.60
N TRP A 161 -11.68 0.11 -12.35
CA TRP A 161 -11.59 1.37 -11.61
C TRP A 161 -10.60 2.35 -12.24
N ALA A 162 -9.42 1.87 -12.65
CA ALA A 162 -8.40 2.65 -13.34
C ALA A 162 -8.94 3.25 -14.65
N LYS A 163 -9.68 2.46 -15.43
CA LYS A 163 -10.35 2.92 -16.66
C LYS A 163 -11.37 4.00 -16.38
N ASN A 164 -12.26 3.78 -15.42
CA ASN A 164 -13.29 4.75 -15.06
C ASN A 164 -12.70 6.08 -14.56
N SER A 165 -11.68 6.00 -13.71
CA SER A 165 -10.98 7.19 -13.21
C SER A 165 -10.31 7.98 -14.35
N THR A 166 -9.65 7.28 -15.27
CA THR A 166 -8.97 7.92 -16.40
C THR A 166 -9.96 8.55 -17.38
N MET A 167 -11.08 7.89 -17.66
CA MET A 167 -12.16 8.46 -18.50
C MET A 167 -12.69 9.77 -17.94
N ASN A 168 -12.98 9.81 -16.63
CA ASN A 168 -13.52 11.01 -15.99
C ASN A 168 -12.52 12.17 -15.96
N TYR A 169 -11.24 11.85 -15.83
CA TYR A 169 -10.19 12.85 -15.69
C TYR A 169 -9.68 13.38 -17.04
N MET A 170 -9.62 12.53 -18.07
CA MET A 170 -9.12 12.88 -19.40
C MET A 170 -10.22 13.21 -20.41
N ASP A 171 -11.48 12.92 -20.06
CA ASP A 171 -12.65 13.13 -20.92
C ASP A 171 -12.43 12.51 -22.31
N LEU A 172 -12.17 11.21 -22.27
CA LEU A 172 -11.96 10.33 -23.40
C LEU A 172 -13.07 9.27 -23.43
N THR A 173 -13.39 8.78 -24.64
CA THR A 173 -14.31 7.64 -24.77
C THR A 173 -13.67 6.37 -24.21
N TYR A 174 -14.49 5.39 -23.82
CA TYR A 174 -13.99 4.12 -23.27
C TYR A 174 -13.00 3.40 -24.21
N GLY A 175 -13.22 3.51 -25.53
CA GLY A 175 -12.35 2.94 -26.56
C GLY A 175 -10.98 3.61 -26.59
N ASP A 176 -10.94 4.94 -26.67
CA ASP A 176 -9.69 5.72 -26.73
C ASP A 176 -8.92 5.70 -25.41
N ALA A 177 -9.63 5.55 -24.30
CA ALA A 177 -9.03 5.35 -22.99
C ALA A 177 -8.29 3.99 -22.98
N SER A 178 -8.93 2.91 -23.43
CA SER A 178 -8.43 1.53 -23.31
C SER A 178 -7.10 1.24 -24.02
N SER A 179 -6.71 2.04 -25.01
CA SER A 179 -5.48 1.86 -25.79
C SER A 179 -4.29 2.69 -25.29
N ARG A 180 -4.48 3.57 -24.29
CA ARG A 180 -3.43 4.49 -23.84
C ARG A 180 -2.59 3.92 -22.71
N THR A 181 -1.29 4.20 -22.80
CA THR A 181 -0.29 3.70 -21.84
C THR A 181 -0.50 4.25 -20.42
N ILE A 182 -1.13 5.44 -20.29
CA ILE A 182 -1.52 6.09 -19.03
C ILE A 182 -2.38 5.16 -18.17
N ILE A 183 -3.34 4.46 -18.79
CA ILE A 183 -4.24 3.56 -18.05
C ILE A 183 -3.46 2.38 -17.49
N TYR A 184 -2.53 1.84 -18.27
CA TYR A 184 -1.70 0.73 -17.83
C TYR A 184 -0.71 1.17 -16.74
N ALA A 185 -0.13 2.37 -16.83
CA ALA A 185 0.72 2.93 -15.78
C ALA A 185 -0.05 3.13 -14.47
N TYR A 186 -1.21 3.80 -14.53
CA TYR A 186 -2.08 4.00 -13.38
C TYR A 186 -2.60 2.68 -12.80
N PHE A 187 -2.96 1.73 -13.67
CA PHE A 187 -3.37 0.37 -13.28
C PHE A 187 -2.25 -0.37 -12.56
N ILE A 188 -1.02 -0.41 -13.08
CA ILE A 188 0.11 -1.12 -12.47
C ILE A 188 0.39 -0.57 -11.07
N ILE A 189 0.35 0.75 -10.91
CA ILE A 189 0.60 1.41 -9.64
C ILE A 189 -0.49 1.07 -8.62
N LEU A 190 -1.77 1.21 -8.99
CA LEU A 190 -2.89 0.83 -8.13
C LEU A 190 -2.87 -0.66 -7.79
N MET A 191 -2.49 -1.50 -8.76
CA MET A 191 -2.30 -2.93 -8.57
C MET A 191 -1.24 -3.20 -7.50
N ILE A 192 -0.09 -2.53 -7.53
CA ILE A 192 0.97 -2.73 -6.52
C ILE A 192 0.45 -2.37 -5.12
N VAL A 193 -0.21 -1.22 -4.99
CA VAL A 193 -0.73 -0.74 -3.69
C VAL A 193 -1.82 -1.65 -3.13
N LEU A 194 -2.81 -2.00 -3.94
CA LEU A 194 -3.92 -2.85 -3.49
C LEU A 194 -3.48 -4.30 -3.31
N SER A 195 -2.60 -4.83 -4.17
CA SER A 195 -2.05 -6.18 -3.99
C SER A 195 -1.27 -6.31 -2.69
N PHE A 196 -0.57 -5.26 -2.25
CA PHE A 196 0.07 -5.25 -0.94
C PHE A 196 -0.95 -5.43 0.18
N VAL A 197 -2.06 -4.68 0.15
CA VAL A 197 -3.15 -4.79 1.16
C VAL A 197 -3.81 -6.17 1.13
N PHE A 198 -4.21 -6.66 -0.05
CA PHE A 198 -4.87 -7.96 -0.20
C PHE A 198 -3.97 -9.14 0.14
N SER A 199 -2.70 -9.10 -0.28
CA SER A 199 -1.72 -10.11 0.11
C SER A 199 -1.62 -10.18 1.63
N GLY A 200 -1.71 -9.04 2.32
CA GLY A 200 -1.73 -9.04 3.76
C GLY A 200 -2.92 -9.73 4.41
N PHE A 201 -4.13 -9.53 3.90
CA PHE A 201 -5.31 -10.27 4.38
C PHE A 201 -5.17 -11.78 4.14
N ILE A 202 -4.65 -12.17 2.98
CA ILE A 202 -4.41 -13.59 2.65
C ILE A 202 -3.38 -14.21 3.61
N TYR A 203 -2.24 -13.53 3.84
CA TYR A 203 -1.23 -14.01 4.77
C TYR A 203 -1.73 -14.07 6.21
N MET A 204 -2.60 -13.14 6.62
CA MET A 204 -3.26 -13.21 7.93
C MET A 204 -4.12 -14.47 8.06
N PHE A 205 -4.94 -14.78 7.05
CA PHE A 205 -5.73 -16.01 7.04
C PHE A 205 -4.83 -17.25 7.12
N ILE A 206 -3.81 -17.35 6.27
CA ILE A 206 -2.87 -18.47 6.27
C ILE A 206 -2.23 -18.66 7.65
N THR A 207 -1.68 -17.60 8.22
CA THR A 207 -0.97 -17.68 9.51
C THR A 207 -1.88 -18.07 10.67
N LEU A 208 -3.16 -17.67 10.68
CA LEU A 208 -4.12 -18.03 11.73
C LEU A 208 -4.55 -19.51 11.69
N PHE A 209 -4.70 -20.07 10.49
CA PHE A 209 -5.16 -21.46 10.29
C PHE A 209 -4.02 -22.48 10.20
N GLU A 210 -2.76 -22.03 10.12
CA GLU A 210 -1.61 -22.92 10.02
C GLU A 210 -1.34 -23.69 11.33
N SER A 211 -1.55 -25.01 11.30
CA SER A 211 -1.19 -25.95 12.37
C SER A 211 0.06 -26.74 12.00
N LYS A 212 1.04 -26.83 12.91
CA LYS A 212 2.28 -27.56 12.67
C LYS A 212 2.27 -28.94 13.36
N VAL A 213 2.70 -29.96 12.64
CA VAL A 213 3.00 -31.30 13.17
C VAL A 213 4.49 -31.57 13.05
N ILE A 214 5.13 -32.00 14.15
CA ILE A 214 6.53 -32.40 14.19
C ILE A 214 6.58 -33.90 14.41
N ASP A 215 7.01 -34.64 13.40
CA ASP A 215 7.30 -36.06 13.55
C ASP A 215 8.57 -36.21 14.41
N ARG A 216 8.44 -36.76 15.62
CA ARG A 216 9.59 -37.19 16.42
C ARG A 216 9.59 -38.70 16.52
N GLN A 217 10.67 -39.33 16.07
CA GLN A 217 11.00 -40.68 16.50
C GLN A 217 11.35 -40.65 17.98
N PHE A 218 10.48 -41.24 18.80
CA PHE A 218 10.84 -41.58 20.17
C PHE A 218 11.56 -42.91 20.14
N ASN A 219 12.78 -42.95 20.69
CA ASN A 219 13.45 -44.21 21.03
C ASN A 219 12.77 -44.82 22.25
N THR A 220 11.54 -45.31 22.07
CA THR A 220 10.98 -46.31 22.97
C THR A 220 11.33 -47.69 22.42
N THR A 221 11.58 -48.63 23.32
CA THR A 221 11.91 -50.06 23.06
C THR A 221 10.95 -50.78 22.12
N VAL A 222 9.81 -50.17 21.82
CA VAL A 222 8.89 -50.55 20.75
C VAL A 222 8.89 -49.41 19.73
N GLY A 223 9.53 -49.62 18.57
CA GLY A 223 9.71 -48.62 17.51
C GLY A 223 8.40 -48.17 16.86
N LYS A 224 7.63 -47.33 17.55
CA LYS A 224 6.46 -46.64 16.98
C LYS A 224 6.79 -45.17 16.79
N ASN A 225 6.73 -44.72 15.54
CA ASN A 225 6.80 -43.31 15.17
C ASN A 225 5.55 -42.61 15.73
N VAL A 226 5.68 -41.89 16.84
CA VAL A 226 4.60 -41.05 17.38
C VAL A 226 4.76 -39.64 16.78
N LYS A 227 3.83 -39.27 15.90
CA LYS A 227 3.74 -37.91 15.37
C LYS A 227 3.26 -36.96 16.47
N LEU A 228 4.05 -35.95 16.82
CA LEU A 228 3.70 -34.94 17.82
C LEU A 228 3.19 -33.68 17.14
N CYS A 229 1.93 -33.34 17.34
CA CYS A 229 1.38 -32.07 16.90
C CYS A 229 1.85 -30.95 17.85
N ILE A 230 2.63 -29.99 17.35
CA ILE A 230 3.10 -28.86 18.15
C ILE A 230 2.64 -27.58 17.46
N LYS A 231 1.59 -26.97 18.01
CA LYS A 231 1.03 -25.71 17.52
C LYS A 231 1.81 -24.53 18.10
N TYR A 232 2.47 -23.76 17.23
CA TYR A 232 3.00 -22.45 17.60
C TYR A 232 1.87 -21.42 17.64
N ASP A 233 1.96 -20.44 18.53
CA ASP A 233 1.01 -19.34 18.54
C ASP A 233 1.25 -18.42 17.32
N SER A 234 0.22 -18.23 16.49
CA SER A 234 0.25 -17.41 15.28
C SER A 234 0.01 -15.93 15.55
N ILE A 235 -0.74 -15.62 16.62
CA ILE A 235 -1.11 -14.28 17.08
C ILE A 235 0.07 -13.28 17.10
N PRO A 236 1.26 -13.65 17.60
CA PRO A 236 2.41 -12.74 17.68
C PRO A 236 3.01 -12.34 16.33
N VAL A 237 2.63 -13.02 15.24
CA VAL A 237 3.06 -12.69 13.87
C VAL A 237 1.91 -12.06 13.09
N SER A 238 0.69 -12.56 13.25
CA SER A 238 -0.49 -12.05 12.53
C SER A 238 -0.99 -10.70 13.05
N MET A 239 -0.97 -10.47 14.37
CA MET A 239 -1.48 -9.22 14.96
C MET A 239 -0.61 -8.00 14.60
N PRO A 240 0.74 -8.03 14.70
CA PRO A 240 1.57 -6.90 14.30
C PRO A 240 1.49 -6.64 12.79
N PHE A 241 1.36 -7.71 12.01
CA PHE A 241 1.16 -7.62 10.57
C PHE A 241 -0.12 -6.83 10.23
N MET A 242 -1.24 -7.17 10.87
CA MET A 242 -2.51 -6.46 10.68
C MET A 242 -2.43 -5.00 11.09
N LEU A 243 -1.79 -4.74 12.23
CA LEU A 243 -1.60 -3.39 12.72
C LEU A 243 -0.81 -2.54 11.71
N LEU A 244 0.23 -3.12 11.11
CA LEU A 244 1.09 -2.46 10.14
C LEU A 244 0.33 -2.15 8.83
N VAL A 245 -0.42 -3.12 8.29
CA VAL A 245 -1.29 -2.90 7.11
C VAL A 245 -2.32 -1.80 7.39
N PHE A 246 -2.93 -1.82 8.57
CA PHE A 246 -3.91 -0.82 8.99
C PHE A 246 -3.30 0.59 9.11
N ILE A 247 -2.10 0.71 9.68
CA ILE A 247 -1.37 1.99 9.78
C ILE A 247 -1.06 2.55 8.39
N ILE A 248 -0.55 1.72 7.47
CA ILE A 248 -0.26 2.15 6.09
C ILE A 248 -1.55 2.59 5.40
N PHE A 249 -2.63 1.86 5.58
CA PHE A 249 -3.94 2.21 5.03
C PHE A 249 -4.45 3.56 5.54
N LEU A 250 -4.35 3.83 6.86
CA LEU A 250 -4.71 5.12 7.44
C LEU A 250 -3.83 6.27 6.92
N CYS A 251 -2.52 6.03 6.80
CA CYS A 251 -1.57 7.00 6.25
C CYS A 251 -1.91 7.33 4.79
N TYR A 252 -2.25 6.33 3.97
CA TYR A 252 -2.72 6.54 2.60
C TYR A 252 -4.01 7.36 2.58
N PHE A 253 -5.02 7.01 3.38
CA PHE A 253 -6.29 7.72 3.39
C PHE A 253 -6.13 9.22 3.75
N LYS A 254 -5.25 9.52 4.71
CA LYS A 254 -4.90 10.90 5.10
C LYS A 254 -4.28 11.69 3.95
N HIS A 255 -3.38 11.08 3.19
CA HIS A 255 -2.60 11.74 2.13
C HIS A 255 -3.06 11.38 0.71
N HIS A 256 -4.28 10.81 0.56
CA HIS A 256 -4.72 10.22 -0.71
C HIS A 256 -4.69 11.23 -1.86
N VAL A 257 -5.09 12.48 -1.64
CA VAL A 257 -5.08 13.54 -2.67
C VAL A 257 -3.67 13.76 -3.21
N ALA A 258 -2.66 13.84 -2.34
CA ALA A 258 -1.27 14.08 -2.74
C ALA A 258 -0.67 12.86 -3.45
N VAL A 259 -0.96 11.66 -2.96
CA VAL A 259 -0.48 10.40 -3.54
C VAL A 259 -1.13 10.15 -4.91
N ASP A 260 -2.44 10.29 -5.00
CA ASP A 260 -3.19 10.05 -6.23
C ASP A 260 -2.81 11.11 -7.30
N SER A 261 -2.68 12.38 -6.91
CA SER A 261 -2.25 13.44 -7.84
C SER A 261 -0.81 13.22 -8.34
N TYR A 262 0.11 12.75 -7.49
CA TYR A 262 1.46 12.37 -7.91
C TYR A 262 1.44 11.28 -8.97
N PHE A 263 0.67 10.21 -8.74
CA PHE A 263 0.57 9.10 -9.69
C PHE A 263 -0.13 9.49 -10.99
N ILE A 264 -1.19 10.29 -10.92
CA ILE A 264 -1.86 10.82 -12.10
C ILE A 264 -0.90 11.70 -12.91
N ARG A 265 -0.18 12.61 -12.25
CA ARG A 265 0.82 13.48 -12.89
C ARG A 265 1.90 12.67 -13.61
N GLN A 266 2.52 11.72 -12.93
CA GLN A 266 3.54 10.84 -13.53
C GLN A 266 2.98 10.03 -14.72
N SER A 267 1.75 9.54 -14.60
CA SER A 267 1.09 8.81 -15.69
C SER A 267 0.87 9.70 -16.91
N ILE A 268 0.46 10.96 -16.71
CA ILE A 268 0.29 11.93 -17.80
C ILE A 268 1.64 12.27 -18.44
N GLU A 269 2.66 12.61 -17.63
CA GLU A 269 4.00 12.95 -18.12
C GLU A 269 4.60 11.85 -19.00
N PHE A 270 4.29 10.58 -18.73
CA PHE A 270 4.78 9.44 -19.52
C PHE A 270 4.19 9.31 -20.93
N ASP A 271 2.94 9.73 -21.16
CA ASP A 271 2.21 9.53 -22.42
C ASP A 271 1.84 10.86 -23.11
N SER A 272 2.44 11.97 -22.68
CA SER A 272 2.14 13.31 -23.17
C SER A 272 3.37 14.03 -23.71
N SER A 273 3.12 15.07 -24.51
CA SER A 273 4.14 15.96 -25.06
C SER A 273 4.11 17.33 -24.39
N GLU A 274 5.23 18.05 -24.42
CA GLU A 274 5.35 19.43 -23.88
C GLU A 274 4.73 20.49 -24.79
N GLY A 275 4.38 20.11 -26.02
CA GLY A 275 3.71 20.97 -26.98
C GLY A 275 2.71 20.20 -27.83
N PHE A 276 1.93 20.93 -28.61
CA PHE A 276 0.94 20.40 -29.55
C PHE A 276 1.14 21.01 -30.93
N TYR A 277 0.78 20.28 -31.97
CA TYR A 277 0.92 20.76 -33.35
C TYR A 277 -0.41 21.30 -33.88
N CYS A 278 -0.41 22.55 -34.33
CA CYS A 278 -1.63 23.24 -34.73
C CYS A 278 -1.34 24.33 -35.77
N ALA A 279 -2.16 24.43 -36.82
CA ALA A 279 -2.03 25.43 -37.88
C ALA A 279 -0.60 25.55 -38.48
N GLY A 280 0.03 24.41 -38.77
CA GLY A 280 1.34 24.37 -39.43
C GLY A 280 2.55 24.57 -38.53
N GLY A 281 2.39 24.62 -37.20
CA GLY A 281 3.51 24.77 -36.26
C GLY A 281 3.27 24.14 -34.89
N TYR A 282 4.37 23.86 -34.18
CA TYR A 282 4.32 23.46 -32.78
C TYR A 282 4.06 24.68 -31.89
N LYS A 283 3.14 24.51 -30.94
CA LYS A 283 2.74 25.52 -29.97
C LYS A 283 2.84 24.93 -28.57
N THR A 284 3.16 25.78 -27.60
CA THR A 284 3.18 25.46 -26.18
C THR A 284 2.41 26.54 -25.43
N PHE A 285 2.03 26.27 -24.17
CA PHE A 285 1.69 27.36 -23.28
C PHE A 285 2.96 28.11 -22.86
N GLY A 286 2.82 29.36 -22.42
CA GLY A 286 3.96 30.18 -21.98
C GLY A 286 4.79 29.46 -20.91
N SER A 287 6.09 29.77 -20.83
CA SER A 287 7.06 29.02 -20.02
C SER A 287 6.73 28.91 -18.52
N ASP A 288 5.82 29.75 -18.02
CA ASP A 288 5.47 29.82 -16.61
C ASP A 288 4.48 28.74 -16.17
N LYS A 289 3.96 27.92 -17.10
CA LYS A 289 2.99 26.86 -16.79
C LYS A 289 3.52 25.50 -17.20
N GLU A 290 3.62 24.59 -16.23
CA GLU A 290 3.88 23.17 -16.49
C GLU A 290 2.64 22.55 -17.14
N ALA A 291 2.66 22.45 -18.48
CA ALA A 291 1.56 21.95 -19.27
C ALA A 291 1.98 20.72 -20.09
N ARG A 292 1.07 19.75 -20.16
CA ARG A 292 1.24 18.52 -20.94
C ARG A 292 0.07 18.33 -21.89
N PHE A 293 0.36 17.90 -23.11
CA PHE A 293 -0.61 17.79 -24.19
C PHE A 293 -0.71 16.37 -24.68
N ILE A 294 -1.94 15.94 -24.94
CA ILE A 294 -2.25 14.60 -25.43
C ILE A 294 -3.10 14.74 -26.68
N LYS A 295 -2.60 14.25 -27.80
CA LYS A 295 -3.32 14.25 -29.09
C LYS A 295 -4.46 13.24 -29.03
N VAL A 296 -5.69 13.67 -29.28
CA VAL A 296 -6.88 12.80 -29.35
C VAL A 296 -7.26 12.55 -30.80
N SER A 297 -7.35 13.61 -31.59
CA SER A 297 -7.59 13.58 -33.03
C SER A 297 -6.62 14.54 -33.72
N ASP A 298 -6.68 14.66 -35.05
CA ASP A 298 -5.79 15.58 -35.78
C ASP A 298 -5.96 17.04 -35.38
N ASN A 299 -7.16 17.44 -34.95
CA ASN A 299 -7.46 18.81 -34.55
C ASN A 299 -7.81 18.94 -33.06
N ASP A 300 -7.94 17.85 -32.32
CA ASP A 300 -8.28 17.88 -30.89
C ASP A 300 -7.17 17.33 -30.01
N TYR A 301 -6.85 18.12 -28.99
CA TYR A 301 -5.89 17.80 -27.94
C TYR A 301 -6.57 17.91 -26.57
N ARG A 302 -5.97 17.24 -25.59
CA ARG A 302 -6.24 17.45 -24.16
C ARG A 302 -5.01 18.11 -23.55
N ALA A 303 -5.21 19.24 -22.90
CA ALA A 303 -4.17 19.90 -22.11
C ALA A 303 -4.39 19.64 -20.63
N PHE A 304 -3.29 19.37 -19.94
CA PHE A 304 -3.22 19.23 -18.50
C PHE A 304 -2.28 20.30 -17.98
N ILE A 305 -2.79 21.18 -17.13
CA ILE A 305 -1.98 22.21 -16.46
C ILE A 305 -1.85 21.82 -15.00
N PHE A 306 -0.61 21.68 -14.55
CA PHE A 306 -0.28 21.35 -13.17
C PHE A 306 -0.09 22.62 -12.34
N ASP A 307 -0.79 22.71 -11.22
CA ASP A 307 -0.64 23.77 -10.21
C ASP A 307 -0.55 23.12 -8.81
N GLY A 308 0.67 22.76 -8.42
CA GLY A 308 0.92 21.94 -7.23
C GLY A 308 0.24 20.57 -7.34
N TYR A 309 -0.70 20.28 -6.43
CA TYR A 309 -1.51 19.05 -6.43
C TYR A 309 -2.81 19.17 -7.24
N ASN A 310 -3.16 20.38 -7.69
CA ASN A 310 -4.33 20.58 -8.53
C ASN A 310 -3.93 20.34 -9.98
N ILE A 311 -4.70 19.49 -10.65
CA ILE A 311 -4.52 19.27 -12.07
C ILE A 311 -5.80 19.67 -12.79
N SER A 312 -5.63 20.63 -13.69
CA SER A 312 -6.73 21.18 -14.49
C SER A 312 -6.65 20.63 -15.91
N SER A 313 -7.74 20.02 -16.38
CA SER A 313 -7.85 19.45 -17.70
C SER A 313 -8.66 20.37 -18.63
N TYR A 314 -8.18 20.52 -19.87
CA TYR A 314 -8.80 21.36 -20.89
C TYR A 314 -8.90 20.61 -22.22
N ARG A 315 -9.99 20.83 -22.97
CA ARG A 315 -10.05 20.48 -24.39
C ARG A 315 -9.43 21.61 -25.19
N LEU A 316 -8.55 21.24 -26.10
CA LEU A 316 -7.95 22.13 -27.08
C LEU A 316 -8.41 21.71 -28.46
N SER A 317 -9.08 22.60 -29.19
CA SER A 317 -9.45 22.37 -30.58
C SER A 317 -8.72 23.36 -31.47
N CYS A 318 -8.02 22.86 -32.48
CA CYS A 318 -7.31 23.66 -33.47
C CYS A 318 -8.26 24.47 -34.34
N MET A 319 -7.84 25.70 -34.65
CA MET A 319 -8.53 26.59 -35.58
C MET A 319 -7.57 27.08 -36.67
N ASP A 320 -8.11 27.37 -37.84
CA ASP A 320 -7.33 27.87 -38.98
C ASP A 320 -6.97 29.36 -38.87
N SER A 321 -7.60 30.09 -37.93
CA SER A 321 -7.40 31.54 -37.73
C SER A 321 -6.98 31.86 -36.29
N TYR A 322 -6.24 32.96 -36.12
CA TYR A 322 -5.76 33.44 -34.82
C TYR A 322 -6.93 33.56 -33.81
N PRO A 323 -6.84 33.00 -32.58
CA PRO A 323 -5.66 32.54 -31.85
C PRO A 323 -5.16 31.11 -32.16
N TYR A 324 -5.63 30.49 -33.25
CA TYR A 324 -5.28 29.15 -33.76
C TYR A 324 -5.72 27.97 -32.90
N TYR A 325 -6.28 28.21 -31.71
CA TYR A 325 -6.85 27.16 -30.88
C TYR A 325 -7.95 27.72 -29.97
N LYS A 326 -8.95 26.89 -29.67
CA LYS A 326 -9.95 27.11 -28.62
C LYS A 326 -9.58 26.28 -27.41
N MET A 327 -9.61 26.87 -26.22
CA MET A 327 -9.49 26.12 -24.97
C MET A 327 -10.84 26.11 -24.24
N SER A 328 -11.31 24.94 -23.83
CA SER A 328 -12.47 24.80 -22.96
C SER A 328 -12.14 23.91 -21.76
N PHE A 329 -12.54 24.34 -20.58
CA PHE A 329 -12.30 23.61 -19.34
C PHE A 329 -13.12 22.32 -19.29
N ILE A 330 -12.52 21.22 -18.84
CA ILE A 330 -13.20 19.94 -18.65
C ILE A 330 -13.70 19.88 -17.21
N LEU A 331 -15.01 19.75 -17.05
CA LEU A 331 -15.66 19.66 -15.76
C LEU A 331 -15.64 18.21 -15.28
N ASN A 332 -14.71 17.88 -14.38
CA ASN A 332 -14.52 16.49 -13.91
C ASN A 332 -15.49 16.07 -12.80
N LYS A 333 -16.30 16.99 -12.24
CA LYS A 333 -17.26 16.71 -11.16
C LYS A 333 -18.70 16.85 -11.65
N ALA A 334 -19.54 15.85 -11.37
CA ALA A 334 -20.97 15.85 -11.74
C ALA A 334 -21.71 17.11 -11.28
N GLU A 335 -21.40 17.62 -10.09
CA GLU A 335 -21.99 18.85 -9.55
C GLU A 335 -21.58 20.09 -10.36
N SER A 336 -20.31 20.18 -10.77
CA SER A 336 -19.80 21.28 -11.59
C SER A 336 -20.39 21.27 -13.01
N ILE A 337 -20.62 20.07 -13.57
CA ILE A 337 -21.32 19.89 -14.85
C ILE A 337 -22.76 20.41 -14.71
N ARG A 338 -23.48 19.99 -13.67
CA ARG A 338 -24.88 20.38 -13.45
C ARG A 338 -25.03 21.90 -13.27
N MET A 339 -24.10 22.54 -12.57
CA MET A 339 -24.07 23.99 -12.42
C MET A 339 -23.80 24.70 -13.75
N LYS A 340 -22.87 24.16 -14.56
CA LYS A 340 -22.58 24.72 -15.88
C LYS A 340 -23.77 24.59 -16.83
N MET A 341 -24.45 23.44 -16.85
CA MET A 341 -25.66 23.24 -17.67
C MET A 341 -26.76 24.23 -17.32
N LYS A 342 -27.02 24.47 -16.03
CA LYS A 342 -27.99 25.48 -15.59
C LYS A 342 -27.60 26.90 -15.99
N LEU A 343 -26.31 27.22 -15.94
CA LEU A 343 -25.79 28.51 -16.39
C LEU A 343 -25.95 28.70 -17.90
N ASP A 344 -25.68 27.66 -18.67
CA ASP A 344 -25.81 27.69 -20.13
C ASP A 344 -27.29 27.81 -20.54
N GLU A 345 -28.19 27.06 -19.89
CA GLU A 345 -29.65 27.19 -20.05
C GLU A 345 -30.14 28.61 -19.75
N LEU A 346 -29.70 29.19 -18.63
CA LEU A 346 -30.04 30.57 -18.26
C LEU A 346 -29.53 31.59 -19.30
N ASN A 347 -28.35 31.35 -19.87
CA ASN A 347 -27.74 32.26 -20.84
C ASN A 347 -28.44 32.16 -22.21
N ASP A 348 -28.86 30.96 -22.61
CA ASP A 348 -29.67 30.75 -23.80
C ASP A 348 -31.06 31.39 -23.67
N ASP A 349 -31.70 31.25 -22.51
CA ASP A 349 -32.97 31.93 -22.21
C ASP A 349 -32.81 33.45 -22.28
N LEU A 350 -31.74 34.00 -21.69
CA LEU A 350 -31.44 35.43 -21.73
C LEU A 350 -31.24 35.92 -23.18
N ASN A 351 -30.48 35.18 -23.98
CA ASN A 351 -30.22 35.50 -25.38
C ASN A 351 -31.50 35.43 -26.24
N HIS A 352 -32.37 34.49 -25.94
CA HIS A 352 -33.68 34.37 -26.59
C HIS A 352 -34.58 35.57 -26.26
N ILE A 353 -34.62 35.98 -25.00
CA ILE A 353 -35.37 37.19 -24.56
C ILE A 353 -34.82 38.46 -25.23
N ILE A 354 -33.49 38.59 -25.31
CA ILE A 354 -32.84 39.74 -25.95
C ILE A 354 -33.14 39.77 -27.47
N LYS A 355 -33.17 38.61 -28.13
CA LYS A 355 -33.54 38.50 -29.55
C LYS A 355 -35.00 38.83 -29.82
N ILE A 356 -35.92 38.51 -28.90
CA ILE A 356 -37.35 38.85 -29.05
C ILE A 356 -37.60 40.36 -28.83
N LYS A 357 -36.75 41.03 -28.04
CA LYS A 357 -36.86 42.48 -27.77
C LYS A 357 -36.27 43.38 -28.86
N ARG A 358 -35.55 42.82 -29.84
CA ARG A 358 -35.09 43.51 -31.05
C ARG A 358 -36.06 43.23 -32.18
#